data_AF-I0X925-F1
#
_entry.id   AF-I0X925-F1
#
_cell.length_a   1.000
_cell.length_b   1.000
_cell.length_c   1.000
_cell.angle_alpha   90.00
_cell.angle_beta   90.00
_cell.angle_gamma   90.00
#
_symmetry.space_group_name_H-M   'P 1'
#
loop_
_entity.id
_entity.type
_entity.pdbx_description
1 polymer ?
#
loop_
_entity_poly.entity_id
_entity_poly.type
_entity_poly.pdbx_seq_one_letter_code
_entity_poly.pdbx_strand_id
1 'polypeptide(L)'
;MCLILTILSAIVFSLIYLLGGKNTKNAAALKTTTLMFWAAALMWSVDGIASVLGGESFFDISIEDSILGAIIVAAGCAFFGLISILHLKKAKN
;
A
#
# COMPACT_ATOMS: atom_id res chain seq x y z
N MET A 1 8.34 10.73 -3.63
CA MET A 1 8.53 10.09 -2.32
C MET A 1 7.36 9.17 -2.04
N CYS A 2 6.14 9.60 -2.34
CA CYS A 2 4.92 8.80 -2.29
C CYS A 2 5.00 7.49 -3.12
N LEU A 3 5.48 7.56 -4.37
CA LEU A 3 5.73 6.37 -5.19
C LEU A 3 6.67 5.35 -4.49
N ILE A 4 7.76 5.84 -3.92
CA ILE A 4 8.75 4.99 -3.22
C ILE A 4 8.10 4.34 -1.99
N LEU A 5 7.39 5.12 -1.17
CA LEU A 5 6.74 4.64 0.05
C LEU A 5 5.62 3.63 -0.23
N THR A 6 4.85 3.82 -1.29
CA THR A 6 3.79 2.88 -1.70
C THR A 6 4.37 1.58 -2.24
N ILE A 7 5.46 1.62 -3.02
CA ILE A 7 6.19 0.42 -3.46
C ILE A 7 6.79 -0.33 -2.27
N LEU A 8 7.48 0.36 -1.36
CA LEU A 8 8.06 -0.27 -0.17
C LEU A 8 6.98 -0.96 0.68
N SER A 9 5.85 -0.30 0.89
CA SER A 9 4.72 -0.86 1.62
C SER A 9 4.11 -2.07 0.91
N ALA A 10 3.97 -2.01 -0.43
CA ALA A 10 3.50 -3.13 -1.24
C ALA A 10 4.43 -4.34 -1.10
N ILE A 11 5.74 -4.13 -1.12
CA ILE A 11 6.75 -5.18 -0.94
C ILE A 11 6.64 -5.78 0.46
N VAL A 12 6.59 -4.97 1.52
CA VAL A 12 6.48 -5.44 2.90
C VAL A 12 5.22 -6.31 3.09
N PHE A 13 4.06 -5.83 2.65
CA PHE A 13 2.81 -6.60 2.75
C PHE A 13 2.84 -7.88 1.89
N SER A 14 3.47 -7.83 0.72
CA SER A 14 3.68 -9.01 -0.12
C SER A 14 4.56 -10.05 0.59
N LEU A 15 5.65 -9.64 1.21
CA LEU A 15 6.54 -10.51 1.97
C LEU A 15 5.81 -11.13 3.16
N ILE A 16 5.07 -10.34 3.94
CA ILE A 16 4.25 -10.85 5.06
C ILE A 16 3.23 -11.88 4.57
N TYR A 17 2.57 -11.60 3.45
CA TYR A 17 1.60 -12.52 2.86
C TYR A 17 2.26 -13.84 2.42
N LEU A 18 3.40 -13.76 1.71
CA LEU A 18 4.10 -14.92 1.15
C LEU A 18 4.81 -15.79 2.19
N LEU A 19 5.40 -15.19 3.23
CA LEU A 19 6.24 -15.87 4.23
C LEU A 19 5.46 -16.53 5.38
N GLY A 20 4.13 -16.45 5.39
CA GLY A 20 3.33 -17.11 6.43
C GLY A 20 1.91 -16.57 6.56
N GLY A 21 1.64 -15.37 6.05
CA GLY A 21 0.32 -14.74 6.09
C GLY A 21 -0.78 -15.52 5.37
N LYS A 22 -0.44 -16.32 4.34
CA LYS A 22 -1.36 -17.15 3.56
C LYS A 22 -2.20 -18.14 4.37
N ASN A 23 -1.65 -18.68 5.46
CA ASN A 23 -2.34 -19.69 6.29
C ASN A 23 -3.03 -19.09 7.51
N THR A 24 -3.07 -17.76 7.62
CA THR A 24 -3.70 -17.07 8.75
C THR A 24 -5.17 -16.78 8.48
N LYS A 25 -5.96 -16.60 9.55
CA LYS A 25 -7.35 -16.12 9.45
C LYS A 25 -7.45 -14.73 8.78
N ASN A 26 -6.34 -13.99 8.72
CA ASN A 26 -6.23 -12.67 8.12
C ASN A 26 -5.66 -12.71 6.68
N ALA A 27 -5.50 -13.89 6.06
CA ALA A 27 -4.94 -14.02 4.72
C ALA A 27 -5.69 -13.17 3.67
N ALA A 28 -7.02 -13.09 3.78
CA ALA A 28 -7.84 -12.25 2.91
C ALA A 28 -7.55 -10.76 3.13
N ALA A 29 -7.47 -10.30 4.39
CA ALA A 29 -7.13 -8.93 4.73
C ALA A 29 -5.74 -8.55 4.20
N LEU A 30 -4.74 -9.41 4.43
CA LEU A 30 -3.37 -9.22 3.95
C LEU A 30 -3.31 -9.12 2.42
N LYS A 31 -4.00 -10.03 1.71
CA LYS A 31 -4.05 -10.02 0.25
C LYS A 31 -4.68 -8.73 -0.27
N THR A 32 -5.80 -8.31 0.29
CA THR A 32 -6.48 -7.08 -0.12
C THR A 32 -5.60 -5.85 0.12
N THR A 33 -4.99 -5.71 1.29
CA THR A 33 -4.08 -4.59 1.57
C THR A 33 -2.84 -4.61 0.67
N THR A 34 -2.29 -5.79 0.38
CA THR A 34 -1.18 -5.95 -0.57
C THR A 34 -1.55 -5.40 -1.95
N LEU A 35 -2.71 -5.81 -2.48
CA LEU A 35 -3.20 -5.35 -3.77
C LEU A 35 -3.49 -3.84 -3.77
N MET A 36 -4.00 -3.31 -2.65
CA MET A 36 -4.24 -1.87 -2.48
C MET A 36 -2.95 -1.06 -2.59
N PHE A 37 -1.86 -1.49 -1.93
CA PHE A 37 -0.57 -0.81 -2.05
C PHE A 37 0.04 -0.94 -3.44
N TRP A 38 -0.11 -2.09 -4.12
CA TRP A 38 0.31 -2.22 -5.52
C TRP A 38 -0.49 -1.32 -6.47
N ALA A 39 -1.80 -1.17 -6.26
CA ALA A 39 -2.63 -0.26 -7.03
C ALA A 39 -2.19 1.21 -6.84
N ALA A 40 -1.88 1.61 -5.59
CA ALA A 40 -1.34 2.93 -5.29
C ALA A 40 0.03 3.16 -5.95
N ALA A 41 0.92 2.17 -5.90
CA ALA A 41 2.22 2.22 -6.58
C ALA A 41 2.07 2.36 -8.10
N LEU A 42 1.13 1.63 -8.72
CA LEU A 42 0.83 1.76 -10.14
C LEU A 42 0.29 3.16 -10.49
N MET A 43 -0.66 3.68 -9.70
CA MET A 43 -1.20 5.03 -9.88
C MET A 43 -0.08 6.07 -9.87
N TRP A 44 0.80 6.04 -8.86
CA TRP A 44 1.92 6.99 -8.79
C TRP A 44 3.02 6.74 -9.81
N SER A 45 3.11 5.53 -10.36
CA SER A 45 4.02 5.28 -11.49
C SER A 45 3.50 5.96 -12.75
N VAL A 46 2.19 5.91 -13.00
CA VAL A 46 1.55 6.60 -14.14
C VAL A 46 1.69 8.11 -14.00
N ASP A 47 1.49 8.63 -12.80
CA ASP A 47 1.73 10.05 -12.48
C ASP A 47 3.18 10.46 -12.78
N GLY A 48 4.17 9.70 -12.30
CA GLY A 48 5.59 9.97 -12.62
C GLY A 48 5.90 9.94 -14.12
N ILE A 49 5.28 9.05 -14.89
CA ILE A 49 5.40 9.04 -16.36
C ILE A 49 4.83 10.34 -16.95
N ALA A 50 3.65 10.76 -16.49
CA ALA A 50 3.01 11.99 -16.96
C ALA A 50 3.87 13.22 -16.63
N SER A 51 4.47 13.29 -15.44
CA SER A 51 5.38 14.37 -15.04
C SER A 51 6.61 14.44 -15.95
N VAL A 52 7.23 13.30 -16.28
CA VAL A 52 8.36 13.27 -17.23
C VAL A 52 7.96 13.76 -18.62
N LEU A 53 6.78 13.37 -19.11
CA LEU A 53 6.25 13.86 -20.39
C LEU A 53 5.96 15.37 -20.36
N GLY A 54 5.65 15.92 -19.19
CA GLY A 54 5.49 17.36 -18.95
C GLY A 54 6.80 18.15 -18.79
N GLY A 55 7.96 17.48 -18.79
CA GLY A 55 9.27 18.09 -18.59
C GLY A 55 9.71 18.19 -17.12
N GLU A 56 8.99 17.57 -16.21
CA GLU A 56 9.34 17.47 -14.79
C GLU A 56 10.10 16.17 -14.47
N SER A 57 10.49 16.00 -13.21
CA SER A 57 11.18 14.79 -12.74
C SER A 57 10.20 13.65 -12.50
N PHE A 58 10.61 12.41 -12.76
CA PHE A 58 9.81 11.21 -12.50
C PHE A 58 9.49 11.01 -11.01
N PHE A 59 10.47 11.28 -10.15
CA PHE A 59 10.30 11.23 -8.71
C PHE A 59 10.12 12.64 -8.17
N ASP A 60 8.96 12.93 -7.61
CA ASP A 60 8.80 14.11 -6.76
C ASP A 60 9.45 13.84 -5.40
N ILE A 61 10.41 14.64 -4.95
CA ILE A 61 11.07 14.50 -3.64
C ILE A 61 10.64 15.61 -2.68
N SER A 62 9.56 16.33 -3.01
CA SER A 62 8.99 17.35 -2.17
C SER A 62 8.60 16.80 -0.78
N ILE A 63 8.65 17.69 0.21
CA ILE A 63 8.20 17.39 1.57
C ILE A 63 6.70 17.08 1.57
N GLU A 64 5.94 17.79 0.74
CA GLU A 64 4.50 17.63 0.58
C GLU A 64 4.14 16.21 0.10
N ASP A 65 4.83 15.72 -0.94
CA ASP A 65 4.65 14.36 -1.45
C ASP A 65 5.12 13.29 -0.46
N SER A 66 6.13 13.61 0.35
CA SER A 66 6.59 12.73 1.44
C SER A 66 5.52 12.58 2.53
N ILE A 67 4.88 13.68 2.93
CA ILE A 67 3.77 13.67 3.90
C ILE A 67 2.58 12.90 3.33
N LEU A 68 2.24 13.12 2.06
CA LEU A 68 1.17 12.39 1.38
C LEU A 68 1.45 10.88 1.38
N GLY A 69 2.67 10.48 1.04
CA GLY A 69 3.09 9.08 1.10
C GLY A 69 2.94 8.47 2.49
N ALA A 70 3.33 9.20 3.54
CA ALA A 70 3.16 8.75 4.92
C ALA A 70 1.67 8.58 5.29
N ILE A 71 0.80 9.51 4.86
CA ILE A 71 -0.65 9.42 5.07
C ILE A 71 -1.23 8.17 4.38
N ILE A 72 -0.83 7.89 3.13
CA ILE A 72 -1.29 6.71 2.40
C ILE A 72 -0.87 5.42 3.10
N VAL A 73 0.37 5.34 3.57
CA VAL A 73 0.86 4.18 4.35
C VAL A 73 0.07 4.01 5.64
N ALA A 74 -0.15 5.09 6.40
CA ALA A 74 -0.93 5.06 7.63
C ALA A 74 -2.38 4.61 7.38
N ALA A 75 -3.02 5.15 6.33
CA ALA A 75 -4.38 4.77 5.94
C ALA A 75 -4.47 3.29 5.54
N GLY A 76 -3.49 2.77 4.79
CA GLY A 76 -3.44 1.36 4.41
C GLY A 76 -3.25 0.41 5.61
N CYS A 77 -2.43 0.80 6.59
CA CYS A 77 -2.31 0.08 7.85
C CYS A 77 -3.61 0.10 8.66
N ALA A 78 -4.29 1.26 8.74
CA ALA A 78 -5.58 1.38 9.42
C ALA A 78 -6.65 0.50 8.74
N PHE A 79 -6.71 0.53 7.41
CA PHE A 79 -7.61 -0.32 6.62
C PHE A 79 -7.35 -1.81 6.88
N PHE A 80 -6.07 -2.23 6.86
CA PHE A 80 -5.70 -3.60 7.19
C PHE A 80 -6.17 -4.03 8.57
N GLY A 81 -5.93 -3.19 9.59
CA GLY A 81 -6.36 -3.45 10.97
C GLY A 81 -7.87 -3.62 11.05
N LEU A 82 -8.63 -2.72 10.43
CA LEU A 82 -10.09 -2.75 10.43
C LEU A 82 -10.64 -4.01 9.74
N ILE A 83 -10.14 -4.35 8.55
CA ILE A 83 -10.55 -5.56 7.81
C ILE A 83 -10.15 -6.83 8.56
N SER A 84 -8.98 -6.85 9.22
CA SER A 84 -8.55 -7.98 10.05
C SER A 84 -9.49 -8.20 11.23
N ILE A 85 -9.87 -7.12 11.94
CA ILE A 85 -10.82 -7.20 13.07
C ILE A 85 -12.19 -7.70 12.59
N LEU A 86 -12.70 -7.19 11.46
CA LEU A 86 -13.97 -7.62 10.90
C LEU A 86 -13.97 -9.11 10.52
N HIS A 87 -12.89 -9.61 9.91
CA HIS A 87 -12.76 -11.03 9.58
C HIS A 87 -12.66 -11.91 10.83
N LEU A 88 -11.93 -11.48 11.86
CA LEU A 88 -11.86 -12.20 13.14
C LEU A 88 -13.23 -12.28 13.81
N LYS A 89 -14.01 -11.19 13.78
CA LYS A 89 -15.37 -11.16 14.34
C LYS A 89 -16.31 -12.09 13.58
N LYS A 90 -16.23 -12.12 12.24
CA LYS A 90 -17.02 -13.03 11.40
C LYS A 90 -16.66 -14.50 11.60
N ALA A 91 -15.42 -14.82 11.94
CA ALA A 91 -14.99 -16.20 12.22
C ALA A 91 -15.37 -16.72 13.61
N LYS A 92 -15.89 -15.85 14.50
CA LYS A 92 -16.32 -16.22 15.87
C LYS A 92 -17.84 -16.42 15.98
N ASN A 93 -18.61 -15.82 15.08
CA ASN A 93 -20.05 -16.01 14.93
C ASN A 93 -20.36 -17.18 14.00
#